data_AF-A0A1M5R6I6-F1
#
_entry.id   AF-A0A1M5R6I6-F1
#
_cell.length_a   1.000
_cell.length_b   1.000
_cell.length_c   1.000
_cell.angle_alpha   90.00
_cell.angle_beta   90.00
_cell.angle_gamma   90.00
#
_symmetry.space_group_name_H-M   'P 1'
#
loop_
_entity.id
_entity.type
_entity.pdbx_description
1 polymer ?
#
loop_
_entity_poly.entity_id
_entity_poly.type
_entity_poly.pdbx_seq_one_letter_code
_entity_poly.pdbx_strand_id
1 'polypeptide(L)'
;MNFINKLIIPISAVLIISACNTKKESEVIETKITKDTIVLPIKNNEETVEGTYETKAEENDSGECRLTLQIAKTKNGYSYFLKTKSRELKGTATFKDQKNGEKYLVLEGIKWAEYEGDISNEEENDSVSDSKDLEIPVGISASYVKDTLTIQNSGNSMNYYTKLSDCDRKYIELIKK
;
A
#
# COMPACT_ATOMS: atom_id res chain seq x y z
N MET A 1 54.88 54.62 18.44
CA MET A 1 55.30 55.12 17.11
C MET A 1 55.76 53.93 16.28
N ASN A 2 54.87 53.42 15.43
CA ASN A 2 55.06 52.92 14.06
C ASN A 2 56.52 52.97 13.52
N PHE A 3 57.07 52.06 12.71
CA PHE A 3 56.61 51.06 11.73
C PHE A 3 57.80 50.12 11.46
N ILE A 4 57.59 48.82 11.19
CA ILE A 4 58.31 48.14 10.11
C ILE A 4 57.34 47.18 9.39
N ASN A 5 57.08 47.50 8.12
CA ASN A 5 56.42 46.64 7.13
C ASN A 5 57.36 45.50 6.69
N LYS A 6 56.81 44.32 6.39
CA LYS A 6 56.67 43.81 5.01
C LYS A 6 56.38 42.29 4.97
N LEU A 7 55.28 41.98 4.27
CA LEU A 7 55.21 40.98 3.19
C LEU A 7 55.20 39.49 3.58
N ILE A 8 54.08 38.80 3.32
CA ILE A 8 53.83 37.93 2.14
C ILE A 8 52.52 37.16 2.42
N ILE A 9 51.49 37.42 1.60
CA ILE A 9 50.33 36.53 1.39
C ILE A 9 50.70 35.70 0.15
N PRO A 10 50.48 34.37 0.10
CA PRO A 10 49.31 33.90 -0.64
C PRO A 10 48.65 32.58 -0.17
N ILE A 11 47.31 32.60 -0.25
CA ILE A 11 46.47 31.64 -1.00
C ILE A 11 46.29 30.22 -0.41
N SER A 12 45.06 30.03 0.11
CA SER A 12 44.08 29.00 -0.25
C SER A 12 44.50 27.52 -0.21
N ALA A 13 43.84 26.77 0.67
CA ALA A 13 43.44 25.39 0.40
C ALA A 13 42.08 25.12 1.04
N VAL A 14 41.02 25.43 0.29
CA VAL A 14 39.66 24.97 0.58
C VAL A 14 39.64 23.45 0.36
N LEU A 15 39.52 22.68 1.44
CA LEU A 15 39.23 21.25 1.37
C LEU A 15 37.74 21.04 1.14
N ILE A 16 37.32 21.11 -0.13
CA ILE A 16 36.03 20.58 -0.57
C ILE A 16 36.23 19.09 -0.79
N ILE A 17 35.84 18.27 0.19
CA ILE A 17 35.61 16.84 -0.03
C ILE A 17 34.32 16.69 -0.84
N SER A 18 34.44 16.84 -2.16
CA SER A 18 33.48 16.27 -3.10
C SER A 18 33.72 14.76 -3.15
N ALA A 19 32.86 13.99 -2.50
CA ALA A 19 32.77 12.57 -2.76
C ALA A 19 32.27 12.36 -4.20
N CYS A 20 33.18 11.97 -5.09
CA CYS A 20 32.81 11.43 -6.40
C CYS A 20 32.09 10.10 -6.19
N ASN A 21 30.78 10.07 -6.38
CA ASN A 21 30.10 8.82 -6.71
C ASN A 21 30.44 8.52 -8.17
N THR A 22 31.42 7.65 -8.39
CA THR A 22 31.73 7.09 -9.70
C THR A 22 30.49 6.38 -10.22
N LYS A 23 29.84 6.98 -11.23
CA LYS A 23 28.98 6.22 -12.13
C LYS A 23 29.82 5.07 -12.66
N LYS A 24 29.47 3.83 -12.31
CA LYS A 24 29.97 2.65 -13.01
C LYS A 24 29.48 2.76 -14.46
N GLU A 25 30.41 3.12 -15.34
CA GLU A 25 30.28 2.85 -16.76
C GLU A 25 30.10 1.33 -16.90
N SER A 26 28.95 0.92 -17.43
CA SER A 26 28.75 -0.49 -17.79
C SER A 26 29.69 -0.80 -18.94
N GLU A 27 30.60 -1.71 -18.67
CA GLU A 27 31.45 -2.34 -19.66
C GLU A 27 30.57 -2.93 -20.77
N VAL A 28 30.66 -2.34 -21.97
CA VAL A 28 30.09 -2.91 -23.18
C VAL A 28 30.91 -4.16 -23.50
N ILE A 29 30.42 -5.31 -23.05
CA ILE A 29 30.90 -6.59 -23.57
C ILE A 29 30.37 -6.70 -24.99
N GLU A 30 31.20 -6.33 -25.97
CA GLU A 30 30.97 -6.66 -27.37
C GLU A 30 31.09 -8.19 -27.55
N THR A 31 29.98 -8.88 -27.25
CA THR A 31 29.86 -10.30 -27.53
C THR A 31 29.52 -10.46 -29.00
N LYS A 32 30.47 -11.01 -29.77
CA LYS A 32 30.25 -11.51 -31.13
C LYS A 32 28.96 -12.33 -31.17
N ILE A 33 27.96 -11.82 -31.89
CA ILE A 33 26.71 -12.51 -32.17
C ILE A 33 27.04 -13.74 -33.01
N THR A 34 27.04 -14.92 -32.40
CA THR A 34 26.78 -16.17 -33.10
C THR A 34 25.28 -16.36 -33.11
N LYS A 35 24.72 -16.43 -34.32
CA LYS A 35 23.32 -16.72 -34.59
C LYS A 35 23.01 -18.13 -34.11
N ASP A 36 22.52 -18.24 -32.88
CA ASP A 36 21.52 -19.23 -32.46
C ASP A 36 21.34 -19.11 -30.95
N THR A 37 20.51 -18.16 -30.53
CA THR A 37 19.88 -18.24 -29.21
C THR A 37 18.45 -17.82 -29.40
N ILE A 38 17.55 -18.78 -29.25
CA ILE A 38 16.11 -18.55 -29.17
C ILE A 38 15.89 -17.66 -27.95
N VAL A 39 15.68 -16.37 -28.19
CA VAL A 39 15.18 -15.46 -27.16
C VAL A 39 13.75 -15.86 -26.89
N LEU A 40 13.54 -16.60 -25.79
CA LEU A 40 12.20 -16.81 -25.25
C LEU A 40 11.59 -15.43 -25.00
N PRO A 41 10.39 -15.14 -25.55
CA PRO A 41 9.74 -13.87 -25.31
C PRO A 41 9.50 -13.73 -23.82
N ILE A 42 10.14 -12.72 -23.21
CA ILE A 42 9.75 -12.24 -21.89
C ILE A 42 8.30 -11.79 -22.07
N LYS A 43 7.35 -12.61 -21.63
CA LYS A 43 5.97 -12.16 -21.43
C LYS A 43 6.05 -11.02 -20.43
N ASN A 44 5.93 -9.80 -20.91
CA ASN A 44 5.50 -8.67 -20.08
C ASN A 44 4.08 -9.01 -19.65
N ASN A 45 3.94 -9.79 -18.59
CA ASN A 45 2.67 -10.02 -17.95
C ASN A 45 2.38 -8.72 -17.21
N GLU A 46 1.66 -7.80 -17.83
CA GLU A 46 1.15 -6.63 -17.12
C GLU A 46 0.32 -7.17 -15.95
N GLU A 47 0.80 -6.96 -14.72
CA GLU A 47 0.07 -7.36 -13.51
C GLU A 47 -1.20 -6.50 -13.42
N THR A 48 -2.29 -7.05 -13.95
CA THR A 48 -3.63 -6.46 -13.90
C THR A 48 -4.29 -6.80 -12.57
N VAL A 49 -5.20 -5.97 -12.05
CA VAL A 49 -5.90 -6.23 -10.76
C VAL A 49 -7.16 -7.09 -10.95
N GLU A 50 -7.56 -7.28 -12.20
CA GLU A 50 -8.70 -8.10 -12.56
C GLU A 50 -8.45 -9.56 -12.18
N GLY A 51 -9.48 -10.21 -11.62
CA GLY A 51 -9.37 -11.60 -11.20
C GLY A 51 -10.31 -11.95 -10.06
N THR A 52 -10.21 -13.20 -9.63
CA THR A 52 -10.88 -13.70 -8.44
C THR A 52 -9.84 -13.90 -7.35
N TYR A 53 -10.10 -13.31 -6.19
CA TYR A 53 -9.25 -13.39 -5.01
C TYR A 53 -9.98 -14.16 -3.91
N GLU A 54 -9.23 -14.97 -3.16
CA GLU A 54 -9.75 -15.70 -2.00
C GLU A 54 -8.86 -15.48 -0.79
N THR A 55 -9.44 -15.56 0.41
CA THR A 55 -8.64 -15.49 1.65
C THR A 55 -7.53 -16.53 1.64
N LYS A 56 -6.32 -16.10 1.97
CA LYS A 56 -5.19 -16.99 2.25
C LYS A 56 -5.53 -17.89 3.44
N ALA A 57 -5.39 -19.20 3.26
CA ALA A 57 -5.54 -20.15 4.36
C ALA A 57 -4.39 -19.99 5.37
N GLU A 58 -4.70 -20.13 6.65
CA GLU A 58 -3.72 -20.17 7.75
C GLU A 58 -3.57 -21.58 8.30
N GLU A 59 -2.43 -21.88 8.93
CA GLU A 59 -2.26 -23.14 9.63
C GLU A 59 -3.22 -23.17 10.83
N ASN A 60 -4.13 -24.15 10.85
CA ASN A 60 -5.28 -24.26 11.78
C ASN A 60 -6.48 -23.35 11.48
N ASP A 61 -6.64 -22.92 10.23
CA ASP A 61 -7.83 -22.17 9.80
C ASP A 61 -9.11 -22.99 10.01
N SER A 62 -9.98 -22.50 10.90
CA SER A 62 -11.34 -23.02 11.11
C SER A 62 -12.25 -22.80 9.89
N GLY A 63 -11.75 -22.07 8.87
CA GLY A 63 -12.51 -21.67 7.69
C GLY A 63 -13.48 -20.53 7.98
N GLU A 64 -13.39 -19.91 9.15
CA GLU A 64 -14.31 -18.85 9.59
C GLU A 64 -14.10 -17.56 8.78
N CYS A 65 -12.86 -17.24 8.40
CA CYS A 65 -12.54 -16.08 7.57
C CYS A 65 -12.53 -16.41 6.06
N ARG A 66 -13.63 -16.97 5.53
CA ARG A 66 -13.72 -17.27 4.09
C ARG A 66 -14.38 -16.12 3.32
N LEU A 67 -13.58 -15.45 2.49
CA LEU A 67 -13.99 -14.33 1.67
C LEU A 67 -13.60 -14.59 0.20
N THR A 68 -14.45 -14.15 -0.72
CA THR A 68 -14.14 -14.11 -2.15
C THR A 68 -14.39 -12.72 -2.68
N LEU A 69 -13.43 -12.18 -3.43
CA LEU A 69 -13.54 -10.88 -4.07
C LEU A 69 -13.25 -11.04 -5.56
N GLN A 70 -14.23 -10.75 -6.40
CA GLN A 70 -14.05 -10.71 -7.85
C GLN A 70 -13.91 -9.26 -8.28
N ILE A 71 -12.89 -8.94 -9.07
CA ILE A 71 -12.66 -7.61 -9.63
C ILE A 71 -12.68 -7.71 -11.14
N ALA A 72 -13.53 -6.88 -11.76
CA ALA A 72 -13.68 -6.81 -13.20
C ALA A 72 -13.48 -5.38 -13.70
N LYS A 73 -12.72 -5.24 -14.78
CA LYS A 73 -12.58 -3.97 -15.48
C LYS A 73 -13.90 -3.56 -16.10
N THR A 74 -14.22 -2.28 -15.99
CA THR A 74 -15.36 -1.64 -16.63
C THR A 74 -14.86 -0.48 -17.49
N LYS A 75 -15.77 0.17 -18.22
CA LYS A 75 -15.44 1.38 -18.98
C LYS A 75 -14.93 2.53 -18.10
N ASN A 76 -15.33 2.55 -16.83
CA ASN A 76 -15.13 3.68 -15.90
C ASN A 76 -14.22 3.31 -14.71
N GLY A 77 -13.33 2.31 -14.85
CA GLY A 77 -12.49 1.80 -13.76
C GLY A 77 -12.82 0.34 -13.48
N TYR A 78 -13.09 -0.01 -12.23
CA TYR A 78 -13.33 -1.40 -11.82
C TYR A 78 -14.66 -1.54 -11.08
N SER A 79 -15.27 -2.70 -11.22
CA SER A 79 -16.37 -3.15 -10.36
C SER A 79 -15.89 -4.35 -9.57
N TYR A 80 -16.49 -4.55 -8.39
CA TYR A 80 -16.21 -5.72 -7.59
C TYR A 80 -17.48 -6.45 -7.16
N PHE A 81 -17.32 -7.73 -6.86
CA PHE A 81 -18.30 -8.56 -6.17
C PHE A 81 -17.64 -9.25 -4.98
N LEU A 82 -18.05 -8.85 -3.78
CA LEU A 82 -17.60 -9.40 -2.51
C LEU A 82 -18.61 -10.44 -2.02
N LYS A 83 -18.12 -11.59 -1.61
CA LYS A 83 -18.88 -12.63 -0.93
C LYS A 83 -18.20 -12.96 0.39
N THR A 84 -18.98 -12.89 1.46
CA THR A 84 -18.59 -13.27 2.82
C THR A 84 -19.53 -14.38 3.33
N LYS A 85 -19.37 -14.78 4.59
CA LYS A 85 -20.29 -15.73 5.24
C LYS A 85 -21.70 -15.14 5.41
N SER A 86 -21.80 -13.86 5.78
CA SER A 86 -23.09 -13.20 6.06
C SER A 86 -23.70 -12.45 4.88
N ARG A 87 -22.92 -12.02 3.88
CA ARG A 87 -23.42 -11.14 2.81
C ARG A 87 -22.72 -11.29 1.46
N GLU A 88 -23.44 -10.85 0.44
CA GLU A 88 -22.93 -10.62 -0.91
C GLU A 88 -23.15 -9.15 -1.28
N LEU A 89 -22.14 -8.49 -1.84
CA LEU A 89 -22.17 -7.07 -2.16
C LEU A 89 -21.48 -6.79 -3.50
N LYS A 90 -22.09 -5.93 -4.32
CA LYS A 90 -21.50 -5.38 -5.53
C LYS A 90 -21.19 -3.91 -5.34
N GLY A 91 -20.08 -3.45 -5.90
CA GLY A 91 -19.71 -2.04 -5.84
C GLY A 91 -18.66 -1.66 -6.88
N THR A 92 -18.16 -0.43 -6.75
CA THR A 92 -17.11 0.14 -7.58
C THR A 92 -15.78 0.04 -6.85
N ALA A 93 -14.70 -0.24 -7.57
CA ALA A 93 -13.35 -0.23 -7.04
C ALA A 93 -12.48 0.81 -7.77
N THR A 94 -11.72 1.59 -7.01
CA THR A 94 -10.85 2.66 -7.55
C THR A 94 -9.45 2.59 -6.98
N PHE A 95 -8.43 2.87 -7.80
CA PHE A 95 -7.07 3.01 -7.31
C PHE A 95 -6.85 4.40 -6.72
N LYS A 96 -6.17 4.45 -5.57
CA LYS A 96 -5.58 5.67 -5.02
C LYS A 96 -4.07 5.45 -4.91
N ASP A 97 -3.33 6.32 -5.57
CA ASP A 97 -1.88 6.34 -5.46
C ASP A 97 -1.48 7.10 -4.19
N GLN A 98 -0.57 6.53 -3.41
CA GLN A 98 0.13 7.27 -2.37
C GLN A 98 1.46 7.84 -2.88
N LYS A 99 1.96 8.87 -2.19
CA LYS A 99 3.20 9.58 -2.55
C LYS A 99 4.45 8.67 -2.61
N ASN A 100 4.40 7.50 -1.99
CA ASN A 100 5.47 6.49 -1.94
C ASN A 100 5.40 5.44 -3.06
N GLY A 101 4.42 5.54 -3.97
CA GLY A 101 4.21 4.55 -5.04
C GLY A 101 3.44 3.31 -4.60
N GLU A 102 2.95 3.25 -3.37
CA GLU A 102 2.03 2.20 -2.92
C GLU A 102 0.65 2.40 -3.58
N LYS A 103 0.12 1.32 -4.13
CA LYS A 103 -1.19 1.28 -4.77
C LYS A 103 -2.22 0.72 -3.80
N TYR A 104 -3.25 1.50 -3.53
CA TYR A 104 -4.40 1.06 -2.74
C TYR A 104 -5.62 0.96 -3.63
N LEU A 105 -6.32 -0.16 -3.54
CA LEU A 105 -7.63 -0.35 -4.14
C LEU A 105 -8.69 -0.04 -3.09
N VAL A 106 -9.52 0.97 -3.36
CA VAL A 106 -10.67 1.34 -2.52
C VAL A 106 -11.91 0.62 -3.04
N LEU A 107 -12.52 -0.19 -2.19
CA LEU A 107 -13.78 -0.89 -2.43
C LEU A 107 -14.92 -0.08 -1.83
N GLU A 108 -15.64 0.66 -2.66
CA GLU A 108 -16.70 1.58 -2.24
C GLU A 108 -17.96 0.84 -1.78
N GLY A 109 -18.72 1.42 -0.84
CA GLY A 109 -20.04 0.90 -0.44
C GLY A 109 -20.02 -0.18 0.65
N ILE A 110 -18.86 -0.55 1.19
CA ILE A 110 -18.76 -1.49 2.32
C ILE A 110 -18.88 -0.71 3.64
N LYS A 111 -20.04 -0.79 4.29
CA LYS A 111 -20.21 -0.27 5.66
C LYS A 111 -19.42 -1.12 6.64
N TRP A 112 -18.66 -0.47 7.52
CA TRP A 112 -17.90 -1.13 8.58
C TRP A 112 -18.85 -1.77 9.58
N ALA A 113 -18.40 -2.83 10.26
CA ALA A 113 -19.19 -3.50 11.29
C ALA A 113 -19.22 -2.69 12.60
N GLU A 114 -18.06 -2.15 12.99
CA GLU A 114 -17.87 -1.44 14.26
C GLU A 114 -16.92 -0.25 14.07
N TYR A 115 -17.18 0.85 14.77
CA TYR A 115 -16.37 2.06 14.77
C TYR A 115 -16.65 2.88 16.03
N GLU A 116 -15.63 3.13 16.85
CA GLU A 116 -15.76 3.89 18.12
C GLU A 116 -15.39 5.37 17.99
N GLY A 117 -15.09 5.85 16.79
CA GLY A 117 -14.69 7.23 16.56
C GLY A 117 -13.18 7.44 16.61
N ASP A 118 -12.75 8.62 16.17
CA ASP A 118 -11.35 9.04 16.21
C ASP A 118 -11.11 9.85 17.48
N ILE A 119 -10.36 9.28 18.43
CA ILE A 119 -10.03 9.93 19.69
C ILE A 119 -8.70 10.72 19.63
N SER A 120 -8.13 10.92 18.44
CA SER A 120 -6.80 11.53 18.31
C SER A 120 -6.71 12.98 18.79
N ASN A 121 -7.85 13.66 18.91
CA ASN A 121 -7.93 15.09 19.24
C ASN A 121 -8.84 15.39 20.45
N GLU A 122 -9.07 14.42 21.35
CA GLU A 122 -9.84 14.71 22.56
C GLU A 122 -8.98 15.51 23.55
N GLU A 123 -9.37 16.77 23.80
CA GLU A 123 -8.80 17.55 24.90
C GLU A 123 -9.24 16.94 26.24
N GLU A 124 -8.31 16.87 27.21
CA GLU A 124 -8.44 16.14 28.50
C GLU A 124 -9.59 16.60 29.43
N ASN A 125 -10.50 17.47 28.99
CA ASN A 125 -11.56 18.03 29.84
C ASN A 125 -12.93 18.09 29.15
N ASP A 126 -13.39 16.97 28.59
CA ASP A 126 -14.82 16.82 28.36
C ASP A 126 -15.28 15.46 28.89
N SER A 127 -15.70 15.46 30.16
CA SER A 127 -16.59 14.44 30.69
C SER A 127 -17.96 14.59 30.04
N VAL A 128 -18.03 14.39 28.73
CA VAL A 128 -19.26 14.44 27.96
C VAL A 128 -19.54 13.02 27.51
N SER A 129 -20.27 12.34 28.38
CA SER A 129 -21.03 11.13 28.12
C SER A 129 -22.18 11.36 27.13
N ASP A 130 -21.95 12.14 26.07
CA ASP A 130 -22.92 12.27 25.00
C ASP A 130 -22.50 11.33 23.89
N SER A 131 -23.26 10.24 23.80
CA SER A 131 -23.37 9.38 22.63
C SER A 131 -23.57 10.24 21.39
N LYS A 132 -22.48 10.74 20.80
CA LYS A 132 -22.50 11.26 19.44
C LYS A 132 -22.90 10.08 18.56
N ASP A 133 -23.96 10.23 17.79
CA ASP A 133 -24.34 9.27 16.76
C ASP A 133 -23.20 9.21 15.74
N LEU A 134 -22.22 8.35 16.00
CA LEU A 134 -21.03 8.20 15.17
C LEU A 134 -21.45 7.65 13.81
N GLU A 135 -21.18 8.41 12.76
CA GLU A 135 -21.42 7.94 11.40
C GLU A 135 -20.41 6.83 11.08
N ILE A 136 -20.93 5.62 10.87
CA ILE A 136 -20.10 4.46 10.53
C ILE A 136 -19.52 4.65 9.12
N PRO A 137 -18.18 4.58 8.95
CA PRO A 137 -17.55 4.76 7.66
C PRO A 137 -18.02 3.75 6.61
N VAL A 138 -18.00 4.21 5.35
CA VAL A 138 -18.35 3.41 4.18
C VAL A 138 -17.16 3.37 3.21
N GLY A 139 -16.83 2.17 2.77
CA GLY A 139 -15.70 1.88 1.91
C GLY A 139 -14.51 1.30 2.70
N ILE A 140 -13.77 0.39 2.06
CA ILE A 140 -12.56 -0.20 2.65
C ILE A 140 -11.41 -0.16 1.65
N SER A 141 -10.21 0.13 2.12
CA SER A 141 -8.99 0.10 1.30
C SER A 141 -8.26 -1.23 1.46
N ALA A 142 -7.72 -1.74 0.37
CA ALA A 142 -6.79 -2.86 0.33
C ALA A 142 -5.48 -2.41 -0.32
N SER A 143 -4.33 -2.72 0.29
CA SER A 143 -3.05 -2.56 -0.41
C SER A 143 -2.94 -3.62 -1.50
N TYR A 144 -2.40 -3.25 -2.66
CA TYR A 144 -2.25 -4.16 -3.80
C TYR A 144 -0.77 -4.35 -4.14
N VAL A 145 -0.28 -5.57 -3.93
CA VAL A 145 1.10 -5.96 -4.24
C VAL A 145 1.09 -7.29 -4.98
N LYS A 146 1.51 -7.27 -6.25
CA LYS A 146 1.46 -8.43 -7.15
C LYS A 146 0.06 -9.02 -7.22
N ASP A 147 -0.13 -10.25 -6.76
CA ASP A 147 -1.41 -10.95 -6.77
C ASP A 147 -2.10 -10.96 -5.39
N THR A 148 -1.66 -10.10 -4.46
CA THR A 148 -2.20 -10.05 -3.10
C THR A 148 -2.87 -8.71 -2.81
N LEU A 149 -4.09 -8.79 -2.29
CA LEU A 149 -4.81 -7.67 -1.69
C LEU A 149 -4.82 -7.84 -0.17
N THR A 150 -4.31 -6.85 0.57
CA THR A 150 -4.30 -6.90 2.04
C THR A 150 -5.21 -5.83 2.62
N ILE A 151 -6.24 -6.26 3.35
CA ILE A 151 -7.16 -5.38 4.07
C ILE A 151 -6.79 -5.40 5.55
N GLN A 152 -6.48 -4.24 6.14
CA GLN A 152 -6.48 -4.13 7.60
C GLN A 152 -7.93 -4.08 8.08
N ASN A 153 -8.38 -5.16 8.72
CA ASN A 153 -9.77 -5.33 9.12
C ASN A 153 -10.09 -4.70 10.47
N SER A 154 -9.16 -4.78 11.43
CA SER A 154 -9.35 -4.26 12.78
C SER A 154 -8.30 -3.24 13.19
N GLY A 155 -8.73 -2.35 14.08
CA GLY A 155 -7.94 -1.28 14.65
C GLY A 155 -6.99 -1.73 15.76
N ASN A 156 -6.70 -0.82 16.67
CA ASN A 156 -5.96 -1.11 17.91
C ASN A 156 -6.75 -0.59 19.12
N SER A 157 -6.24 -0.81 20.33
CA SER A 157 -6.97 -0.42 21.56
C SER A 157 -7.23 1.09 21.69
N MET A 158 -6.49 1.93 20.98
CA MET A 158 -6.70 3.39 20.99
C MET A 158 -7.63 3.84 19.86
N ASN A 159 -7.75 3.06 18.78
CA ASN A 159 -8.60 3.37 17.65
C ASN A 159 -9.33 2.10 17.25
N TYR A 160 -10.44 1.82 17.94
CA TYR A 160 -11.18 0.58 17.76
C TYR A 160 -12.12 0.67 16.55
N TYR A 161 -11.99 -0.32 15.67
CA TYR A 161 -12.90 -0.53 14.55
C TYR A 161 -12.81 -1.98 14.07
N THR A 162 -13.88 -2.42 13.41
CA THR A 162 -13.96 -3.69 12.68
C THR A 162 -14.64 -3.44 11.34
N LYS A 163 -13.98 -3.73 10.22
CA LYS A 163 -14.53 -3.48 8.87
C LYS A 163 -15.47 -4.60 8.41
N LEU A 164 -15.04 -5.85 8.58
CA LEU A 164 -15.75 -7.07 8.20
C LEU A 164 -15.83 -7.98 9.43
N SER A 165 -17.01 -8.09 10.04
CA SER A 165 -17.27 -8.97 11.19
C SER A 165 -17.28 -10.46 10.84
N ASP A 166 -17.27 -10.79 9.54
CA ASP A 166 -17.15 -12.18 9.07
C ASP A 166 -15.72 -12.73 9.20
N CYS A 167 -14.77 -11.96 9.72
CA CYS A 167 -13.39 -12.37 9.84
C CYS A 167 -12.70 -11.68 11.02
N ASP A 168 -12.18 -12.46 11.97
CA ASP A 168 -11.54 -11.90 13.17
C ASP A 168 -10.05 -11.53 12.95
N ARG A 169 -9.52 -11.78 11.74
CA ARG A 169 -8.12 -11.51 11.42
C ARG A 169 -7.88 -10.01 11.33
N LYS A 170 -6.82 -9.52 11.97
CA LYS A 170 -6.40 -8.11 11.88
C LYS A 170 -6.06 -7.71 10.44
N TYR A 171 -5.37 -8.59 9.71
CA TYR A 171 -5.06 -8.42 8.31
C TYR A 171 -5.66 -9.57 7.52
N ILE A 172 -6.47 -9.24 6.53
CA ILE A 172 -7.08 -10.19 5.62
C ILE A 172 -6.27 -10.15 4.34
N GLU A 173 -5.51 -11.21 4.08
CA GLU A 173 -4.79 -11.40 2.82
C GLU A 173 -5.69 -12.17 1.84
N LEU A 174 -5.98 -11.55 0.70
CA LEU A 174 -6.72 -12.14 -0.41
C LEU A 174 -5.74 -12.40 -1.56
N ILE A 175 -5.59 -13.65 -1.96
CA ILE A 175 -4.66 -14.07 -3.02
C ILE A 175 -5.44 -14.34 -4.31
N LYS A 176 -4.98 -13.77 -5.43
CA LYS A 176 -5.54 -14.05 -6.75
C LYS A 176 -5.35 -15.53 -7.12
N LYS A 177 -6.38 -16.14 -7.70
CA LYS A 177 -6.35 -17.50 -8.26
C LYS A 177 -5.85 -17.55 -9.68
#